data_AF-A0A0K9NDQ1-F1
#
_entry.id   AF-A0A0K9NDQ1-F1
#
_cell.length_a   1.000
_cell.length_b   1.000
_cell.length_c   1.000
_cell.angle_alpha   90.00
_cell.angle_beta   90.00
_cell.angle_gamma   90.00
#
_symmetry.space_group_name_H-M   'P 1'
#
loop_
_entity.id
_entity.type
_entity.pdbx_description
1 polymer ?
#
loop_
_entity_poly.entity_id
_entity_poly.type
_entity_poly.pdbx_seq_one_letter_code
_entity_poly.pdbx_strand_id
1 'polypeptide(L)'
;MAETALFMYIDMYNEEQEGMQMMKCVTCGSELREGSLFCTYCGAKTDSLPEAGKTGLQTEEAAACKAGLEGLFSGIRAYVKSETDKQQNELAEREARIHTLEQELKEKETLIAQLREELQNRENRDAAVPVPAKHECPKCGNALSEDMVFCNQCGTKVR
;
A
#
# COMPACT_ATOMS: atom_id res chain seq x y z
N MET A 1 -31.24 12.63 -0.99
CA MET A 1 -30.27 12.86 0.11
C MET A 1 -28.83 12.71 -0.40
N ALA A 2 -28.48 11.65 -1.13
CA ALA A 2 -27.13 11.46 -1.68
C ALA A 2 -26.83 12.32 -2.94
N GLU A 3 -27.81 12.48 -3.84
CA GLU A 3 -27.62 13.27 -5.08
C GLU A 3 -27.48 14.78 -4.81
N THR A 4 -28.14 15.30 -3.78
CA THR A 4 -28.00 16.68 -3.30
C THR A 4 -26.61 16.96 -2.73
N ALA A 5 -25.98 15.96 -2.09
CA ALA A 5 -24.63 16.11 -1.56
C ALA A 5 -23.57 16.12 -2.67
N LEU A 6 -23.77 15.32 -3.74
CA LEU A 6 -22.87 15.32 -4.89
C LEU A 6 -22.97 16.63 -5.68
N PHE A 7 -24.17 17.19 -5.85
CA PHE A 7 -24.39 18.46 -6.53
C PHE A 7 -23.72 19.64 -5.79
N MET A 8 -23.87 19.72 -4.46
CA MET A 8 -23.19 20.73 -3.65
C MET A 8 -21.66 20.57 -3.64
N TYR A 9 -21.17 19.33 -3.73
CA TYR A 9 -19.73 19.06 -3.82
C TYR A 9 -19.17 19.50 -5.18
N ILE A 10 -19.90 19.28 -6.27
CA ILE A 10 -19.49 19.70 -7.63
C ILE A 10 -19.52 21.23 -7.76
N ASP A 11 -20.55 21.91 -7.23
CA ASP A 11 -20.63 23.39 -7.28
C ASP A 11 -19.52 24.06 -6.45
N MET A 12 -19.17 23.51 -5.27
CA MET A 12 -18.04 23.97 -4.47
C MET A 12 -16.69 23.80 -5.18
N TYR A 13 -16.54 22.80 -6.07
CA TYR A 13 -15.34 22.61 -6.89
C TYR A 13 -15.30 23.52 -8.13
N ASN A 14 -16.45 23.96 -8.63
CA ASN A 14 -16.54 24.79 -9.83
C ASN A 14 -16.27 26.29 -9.53
N GLU A 15 -16.53 26.77 -8.31
CA GLU A 15 -16.26 28.16 -7.89
C GLU A 15 -14.76 28.53 -7.83
N GLU A 16 -13.84 27.55 -7.75
CA GLU A 16 -12.39 27.82 -7.73
C GLU A 16 -11.78 28.18 -9.11
N GLN A 17 -12.56 28.12 -10.19
CA GLN A 17 -12.06 28.24 -11.57
C GLN A 17 -12.38 29.57 -12.27
N GLU A 18 -12.96 30.57 -11.59
CA GLU A 18 -13.36 31.84 -12.24
C GLU A 18 -12.32 32.98 -12.15
N GLY A 19 -11.05 32.68 -11.86
CA GLY A 19 -10.02 33.71 -11.65
C GLY A 19 -8.82 33.67 -12.61
N MET A 20 -8.82 32.83 -13.65
CA MET A 20 -7.63 32.64 -14.49
C MET A 20 -7.79 33.31 -15.85
N GLN A 21 -7.60 34.63 -15.90
CA GLN A 21 -7.60 35.34 -17.18
C GLN A 21 -6.45 34.83 -18.07
N MET A 22 -6.81 34.47 -19.30
CA MET A 22 -5.90 33.92 -20.32
C MET A 22 -5.62 34.99 -21.38
N MET A 23 -4.35 35.14 -21.76
CA MET A 23 -3.91 35.99 -22.86
C MET A 23 -3.30 35.16 -23.98
N LYS A 24 -3.25 35.70 -25.20
CA LYS A 24 -2.53 35.06 -26.31
C LYS A 24 -1.11 35.59 -26.37
N CYS A 25 -0.16 34.68 -26.62
CA CYS A 25 1.20 35.06 -26.93
C CYS A 25 1.23 35.96 -28.17
N VAL A 26 1.81 37.16 -28.05
CA VAL A 26 1.96 38.10 -29.16
C VAL A 26 2.86 37.57 -30.29
N THR A 27 3.70 36.58 -30.00
CA THR A 27 4.65 36.00 -30.96
C THR A 27 4.11 34.77 -31.67
N CYS A 28 3.51 33.80 -30.96
CA CYS A 28 3.08 32.53 -31.54
C CYS A 28 1.56 32.27 -31.43
N GLY A 29 0.80 33.15 -30.79
CA GLY A 29 -0.66 33.02 -30.65
C GLY A 29 -1.14 31.98 -29.63
N SER A 30 -0.23 31.23 -28.98
CA SER A 30 -0.58 30.23 -27.97
C SER A 30 -1.24 30.88 -26.74
N GLU A 31 -2.19 30.16 -26.14
CA GLU A 31 -2.89 30.61 -24.93
C GLU A 31 -1.98 30.48 -23.71
N LEU A 32 -1.88 31.56 -22.95
CA LEU A 32 -1.01 31.74 -21.79
C LEU A 32 -1.82 32.30 -20.63
N ARG A 33 -1.41 31.98 -19.41
CA ARG A 33 -1.99 32.58 -18.21
C ARG A 33 -1.50 34.03 -18.06
N GLU A 34 -2.38 34.96 -17.71
CA GLU A 34 -1.96 36.33 -17.36
C GLU A 34 -0.93 36.33 -16.23
N GLY A 35 0.12 37.15 -16.36
CA GLY A 35 1.25 37.18 -15.44
C GLY A 35 2.35 36.14 -15.72
N SER A 36 2.22 35.34 -16.78
CA SER A 36 3.35 34.55 -17.30
C SER A 36 4.50 35.49 -17.67
N LEU A 37 5.75 35.08 -17.41
CA LEU A 37 6.96 35.86 -17.76
C LEU A 37 7.50 35.53 -19.16
N PHE A 38 7.15 34.34 -19.65
CA PHE A 38 7.50 33.86 -20.98
C PHE A 38 6.42 32.90 -21.48
N CYS A 39 6.33 32.78 -22.80
CA CYS A 39 5.50 31.77 -23.45
C CYS A 39 6.10 30.39 -23.24
N THR A 40 5.33 29.45 -22.68
CA THR A 40 5.76 28.05 -22.50
C THR A 40 5.91 27.29 -23.82
N TYR A 41 5.33 27.79 -24.91
CA TYR A 41 5.35 27.14 -26.22
C TYR A 41 6.49 27.65 -27.11
N CYS A 42 6.73 28.96 -27.16
CA CYS A 42 7.73 29.56 -28.06
C CYS A 42 8.90 30.25 -27.34
N GLY A 43 8.85 30.37 -26.02
CA GLY A 43 9.89 31.03 -25.22
C GLY A 43 9.91 32.56 -25.31
N ALA A 44 9.01 33.19 -26.08
CA ALA A 44 8.94 34.65 -26.17
C ALA A 44 8.58 35.27 -24.82
N LYS A 45 9.28 36.35 -24.44
CA LYS A 45 8.96 37.10 -23.22
C LYS A 45 7.63 37.83 -23.37
N THR A 46 6.89 37.91 -22.27
CA THR A 46 5.60 38.59 -22.18
C THR A 46 5.77 39.90 -21.40
N ASP A 47 5.09 40.96 -21.85
CA ASP A 47 5.23 42.31 -21.25
C ASP A 47 4.37 42.52 -19.99
N SER A 48 3.70 41.47 -19.49
CA SER A 48 2.84 41.55 -18.30
C SER A 48 3.65 41.47 -17.01
N LEU A 49 4.22 42.59 -16.57
CA LEU A 49 4.61 42.75 -15.16
C LEU A 49 3.39 43.20 -14.34
N PRO A 50 3.05 42.55 -13.22
CA PRO A 50 2.27 43.21 -12.18
C PRO A 50 3.09 44.40 -11.64
N GLU A 51 2.48 45.59 -11.56
CA GLU A 51 3.10 46.82 -11.06
C GLU A 51 3.36 46.79 -9.54
N ALA A 52 4.16 45.84 -9.06
CA ALA A 52 4.67 45.83 -7.69
C ALA A 52 6.18 45.58 -7.72
N GLY A 53 6.95 46.65 -7.53
CA GLY A 53 8.39 46.55 -7.26
C GLY A 53 9.31 47.19 -8.30
N LYS A 54 9.09 48.47 -8.64
CA LYS A 54 10.14 49.33 -9.16
C LYS A 54 10.66 50.24 -8.04
N THR A 55 11.42 49.66 -7.12
CA THR A 55 12.45 50.43 -6.41
C THR A 55 13.78 49.82 -6.80
N GLY A 56 14.54 50.59 -7.59
CA GLY A 56 15.87 50.21 -8.03
C GLY A 56 16.76 49.94 -6.83
N LEU A 57 17.37 48.76 -6.80
CA LEU A 57 18.49 48.47 -5.92
C LEU A 57 19.75 48.48 -6.77
N GLN A 58 20.66 49.36 -6.36
CA GLN A 58 21.93 49.68 -6.99
C GLN A 58 22.79 48.41 -7.12
N THR A 59 23.39 48.24 -8.30
CA THR A 59 24.15 47.07 -8.73
C THR A 59 25.57 46.98 -8.14
N GLU A 60 25.80 47.46 -6.93
CA GLU A 60 27.16 47.54 -6.35
C GLU A 60 27.35 46.61 -5.13
N GLU A 61 26.28 46.10 -4.52
CA GLU A 61 26.32 45.11 -3.43
C GLU A 61 26.00 43.66 -3.86
N ALA A 62 26.05 43.38 -5.17
CA ALA A 62 25.73 42.05 -5.71
C ALA A 62 26.76 40.96 -5.37
N ALA A 63 27.96 41.32 -4.88
CA ALA A 63 29.00 40.36 -4.49
C ALA A 63 28.83 39.88 -3.03
N ALA A 64 28.45 40.76 -2.11
CA ALA A 64 28.24 40.40 -0.70
C ALA A 64 26.96 39.57 -0.47
N CYS A 65 25.91 39.84 -1.24
CA CYS A 65 24.63 39.13 -1.13
C CYS A 65 24.66 37.70 -1.73
N LYS A 66 25.58 37.43 -2.69
CA LYS A 66 25.76 36.08 -3.27
C LYS A 66 26.36 35.09 -2.26
N ALA A 67 27.32 35.53 -1.44
CA ALA A 67 27.95 34.68 -0.43
C ALA A 67 26.96 34.25 0.66
N GLY A 68 26.06 35.15 1.08
CA GLY A 68 25.02 34.83 2.07
C GLY A 68 23.99 33.83 1.55
N LEU A 69 23.59 33.97 0.28
CA LEU A 69 22.62 33.08 -0.37
C LEU A 69 23.23 31.69 -0.65
N GLU A 70 24.49 31.61 -1.09
CA GLU A 70 25.21 30.35 -1.27
C GLU A 70 25.39 29.58 0.05
N GLY A 71 25.65 30.28 1.15
CA GLY A 71 25.70 29.68 2.49
C GLY A 71 24.36 29.05 2.90
N LEU A 72 23.24 29.76 2.66
CA LEU A 72 21.90 29.23 2.94
C LEU A 72 21.56 28.01 2.08
N PHE A 73 21.83 28.07 0.77
CA PHE A 73 21.61 26.92 -0.13
C PHE A 73 22.50 25.73 0.20
N SER A 74 23.72 25.97 0.68
CA SER A 74 24.62 24.92 1.17
C SER A 74 24.03 24.23 2.40
N GLY A 75 23.51 25.00 3.37
CA GLY A 75 22.83 24.46 4.55
C GLY A 75 21.58 23.65 4.20
N ILE A 76 20.73 24.17 3.30
CA ILE A 76 19.53 23.45 2.82
C ILE A 76 19.94 22.14 2.13
N ARG A 77 20.96 22.17 1.26
CA ARG A 77 21.46 20.97 0.57
C ARG A 77 22.01 19.94 1.55
N ALA A 78 22.76 20.37 2.56
CA ALA A 78 23.29 19.50 3.59
C ALA A 78 22.17 18.84 4.42
N TYR A 79 21.17 19.62 4.81
CA TYR A 79 19.99 19.11 5.52
C TYR A 79 19.22 18.09 4.69
N VAL A 80 18.88 18.44 3.44
CA VAL A 80 18.16 17.52 2.52
C VAL A 80 18.95 16.25 2.29
N LYS A 81 20.27 16.34 2.09
CA LYS A 81 21.12 15.15 1.96
C LYS A 81 21.09 14.30 3.23
N SER A 82 21.27 14.91 4.40
CA SER A 82 21.20 14.19 5.69
C SER A 82 19.86 13.48 5.89
N GLU A 83 18.74 14.14 5.60
CA GLU A 83 17.42 13.51 5.71
C GLU A 83 17.22 12.41 4.66
N THR A 84 17.72 12.61 3.45
CA THR A 84 17.67 11.59 2.38
C THR A 84 18.47 10.36 2.77
N ASP A 85 19.70 10.53 3.28
CA ASP A 85 20.57 9.44 3.71
C ASP A 85 19.93 8.67 4.88
N LYS A 86 19.30 9.38 5.82
CA LYS A 86 18.54 8.77 6.92
C LYS A 86 17.37 7.94 6.41
N GLN A 87 16.57 8.48 5.50
CA GLN A 87 15.44 7.78 4.88
C GLN A 87 15.90 6.56 4.08
N GLN A 88 17.03 6.65 3.37
CA GLN A 88 17.61 5.53 2.64
C GLN A 88 18.08 4.41 3.57
N ASN A 89 18.71 4.76 4.70
CA ASN A 89 19.09 3.75 5.69
C ASN A 89 17.88 3.06 6.30
N GLU A 90 16.85 3.82 6.70
CA GLU A 90 15.59 3.26 7.21
C GLU A 90 14.90 2.37 6.17
N LEU A 91 14.95 2.75 4.89
CA LEU A 91 14.40 1.93 3.80
C LEU A 91 15.19 0.63 3.63
N ALA A 92 16.52 0.69 3.61
CA ALA A 92 17.38 -0.48 3.49
C ALA A 92 17.18 -1.48 4.65
N GLU A 93 17.02 -0.98 5.88
CA GLU A 93 16.69 -1.83 7.04
C GLU A 93 15.32 -2.50 6.90
N ARG A 94 14.32 -1.77 6.39
CA ARG A 94 12.98 -2.33 6.14
C ARG A 94 13.00 -3.36 5.02
N GLU A 95 13.72 -3.11 3.94
CA GLU A 95 13.88 -4.04 2.82
C GLU A 95 14.57 -5.34 3.28
N ALA A 96 15.61 -5.23 4.11
CA ALA A 96 16.23 -6.40 4.72
C ALA A 96 15.24 -7.19 5.59
N ARG A 97 14.38 -6.52 6.36
CA ARG A 97 13.35 -7.17 7.18
C ARG A 97 12.30 -7.86 6.31
N ILE A 98 11.86 -7.24 5.22
CA ILE A 98 10.92 -7.81 4.26
C ILE A 98 11.50 -9.10 3.68
N HIS A 99 12.74 -9.06 3.21
CA HIS A 99 13.40 -10.24 2.66
C HIS A 99 13.50 -11.40 3.67
N THR A 100 13.83 -11.12 4.93
CA THR A 100 13.82 -12.14 5.99
C THR A 100 12.43 -12.74 6.19
N LEU A 101 11.38 -11.91 6.24
CA LEU A 101 10.01 -12.38 6.39
C LEU A 101 9.54 -13.21 5.19
N GLU A 102 9.95 -12.85 3.98
CA GLU A 102 9.68 -13.64 2.76
C GLU A 102 10.33 -15.03 2.82
N GLN A 103 11.56 -15.13 3.34
CA GLN A 103 12.22 -16.42 3.57
C GLN A 103 11.45 -17.26 4.60
N GLU A 104 11.08 -16.67 5.74
CA GLU A 104 10.30 -17.37 6.76
C GLU A 104 8.92 -17.81 6.25
N LEU A 105 8.26 -16.99 5.44
CA LEU A 105 6.98 -17.33 4.83
C LEU A 105 7.14 -18.53 3.89
N LYS A 106 8.17 -18.52 3.05
CA LYS A 106 8.47 -19.64 2.15
C LYS A 106 8.75 -20.93 2.93
N GLU A 107 9.52 -20.86 4.01
CA GLU A 107 9.76 -22.01 4.90
C GLU A 107 8.45 -22.53 5.50
N LYS A 108 7.61 -21.64 6.04
CA LYS A 108 6.30 -22.00 6.60
C LYS A 108 5.36 -22.58 5.54
N GLU A 109 5.35 -22.07 4.32
CA GLU A 109 4.57 -22.61 3.21
C GLU A 109 4.99 -24.05 2.88
N THR A 110 6.30 -24.31 2.84
CA THR A 110 6.80 -25.69 2.64
C THR A 110 6.42 -26.61 3.79
N LEU A 111 6.47 -26.13 5.04
CA LEU A 111 6.05 -26.89 6.20
C LEU A 111 4.55 -27.21 6.17
N ILE A 112 3.71 -26.25 5.78
CA ILE A 112 2.27 -26.45 5.61
C ILE A 112 2.00 -27.53 4.56
N ALA A 113 2.72 -27.51 3.43
CA ALA A 113 2.58 -28.53 2.39
C ALA A 113 2.95 -29.93 2.91
N GLN A 114 4.06 -30.05 3.64
CA GLN A 114 4.50 -31.32 4.25
C GLN A 114 3.49 -31.85 5.27
N LEU A 115 2.99 -30.99 6.16
CA LEU A 115 2.01 -31.39 7.17
C LEU A 115 0.68 -31.84 6.53
N ARG A 116 0.25 -31.20 5.44
CA ARG A 116 -0.93 -31.64 4.69
C ARG A 116 -0.75 -33.04 4.11
N GLU A 117 0.41 -33.33 3.53
CA GLU A 117 0.73 -34.67 3.02
C GLU A 117 0.77 -35.71 4.15
N GLU A 118 1.37 -35.36 5.30
CA GLU A 118 1.41 -36.25 6.46
C GLU A 118 0.00 -36.58 6.98
N LEU A 119 -0.88 -35.57 7.07
CA LEU A 119 -2.27 -35.77 7.47
C LEU A 119 -3.02 -36.69 6.50
N GLN A 120 -2.85 -36.48 5.19
CA GLN A 120 -3.45 -37.35 4.17
C GLN A 120 -2.94 -38.79 4.29
N ASN A 121 -1.65 -38.99 4.55
CA ASN A 121 -1.09 -40.32 4.78
C ASN A 121 -1.64 -40.98 6.05
N ARG A 122 -1.87 -40.21 7.12
CA ARG A 122 -2.52 -40.72 8.34
C ARG A 122 -3.97 -41.14 8.06
N GLU A 123 -4.75 -40.30 7.38
CA GLU A 123 -6.12 -40.63 6.98
C GLU A 123 -6.18 -41.90 6.13
N ASN A 124 -5.28 -42.06 5.15
CA ASN A 124 -5.19 -43.27 4.33
C ASN A 124 -4.84 -44.52 5.17
N ARG A 125 -3.97 -44.39 6.18
CA ARG A 125 -3.63 -45.50 7.09
C ARG A 125 -4.83 -45.89 7.96
N ASP A 126 -5.57 -44.92 8.46
CA ASP A 126 -6.76 -45.16 9.28
C ASP A 126 -7.92 -45.75 8.45
N ALA A 127 -8.06 -45.34 7.18
CA ALA A 127 -9.03 -45.91 6.23
C ALA A 127 -8.70 -47.34 5.79
N ALA A 128 -7.42 -47.75 5.84
CA ALA A 128 -6.99 -49.10 5.48
C ALA A 128 -7.20 -50.14 6.60
N VAL A 129 -7.61 -49.72 7.80
CA VAL A 129 -8.00 -50.66 8.86
C VAL A 129 -9.41 -51.15 8.55
N PRO A 130 -9.62 -52.46 8.24
CA PRO A 130 -10.96 -52.98 8.03
C PRO A 130 -11.75 -52.80 9.33
N VAL A 131 -12.79 -51.96 9.28
CA VAL A 131 -13.71 -51.77 10.39
C VAL A 131 -14.41 -53.12 10.61
N PRO A 132 -14.20 -53.80 11.75
CA PRO A 132 -14.89 -55.06 12.02
C PRO A 132 -16.40 -54.79 12.03
N ALA A 133 -17.18 -55.66 11.37
CA ALA A 133 -18.62 -55.51 11.27
C ALA A 133 -19.23 -55.47 12.68
N LYS A 134 -19.71 -54.29 13.10
CA LYS A 134 -20.32 -54.10 14.41
C LYS A 134 -21.74 -54.68 14.38
N HIS A 135 -21.98 -55.72 15.16
CA HIS A 135 -23.34 -56.18 15.46
C HIS A 135 -23.84 -55.45 16.70
N GLU A 136 -25.13 -55.11 16.78
CA GLU A 136 -25.69 -54.39 17.93
C GLU A 136 -26.45 -55.34 18.87
N CYS A 137 -26.45 -55.05 20.17
CA CYS A 137 -27.20 -55.81 21.15
C CYS A 137 -28.71 -55.61 20.95
N PRO A 138 -29.52 -56.68 20.77
CA PRO A 138 -30.95 -56.55 20.51
C PRO A 138 -31.75 -55.98 21.68
N LYS A 139 -31.18 -55.93 22.89
CA LYS A 139 -31.87 -55.39 24.07
C LYS A 139 -31.55 -53.92 24.35
N CYS A 140 -30.30 -53.49 24.17
CA CYS A 140 -29.87 -52.14 24.56
C CYS A 140 -29.17 -51.32 23.45
N GLY A 141 -29.00 -51.89 22.26
CA GLY A 141 -28.37 -51.20 21.11
C GLY A 141 -26.85 -51.04 21.21
N ASN A 142 -26.19 -51.58 22.24
CA ASN A 142 -24.74 -51.46 22.37
C ASN A 142 -24.01 -52.26 21.29
N ALA A 143 -22.93 -51.71 20.73
CA ALA A 143 -22.09 -52.38 19.75
C ALA A 143 -21.34 -53.58 20.38
N LEU A 144 -21.43 -54.73 19.71
CA LEU A 144 -20.83 -56.01 20.07
C LEU A 144 -19.71 -56.34 19.09
N SER A 145 -18.64 -56.96 19.59
CA SER A 145 -17.67 -57.64 18.73
C SER A 145 -18.13 -59.06 18.41
N GLU A 146 -17.63 -59.65 17.32
CA GLU A 146 -18.06 -60.95 16.78
C GLU A 146 -17.90 -62.13 17.76
N ASP A 147 -17.09 -61.99 18.81
CA ASP A 147 -16.80 -63.07 19.79
C ASP A 147 -17.53 -62.94 21.14
N MET A 148 -18.40 -61.92 21.31
CA MET A 148 -19.12 -61.75 22.57
C MET A 148 -20.28 -62.75 22.72
N VAL A 149 -20.31 -63.46 23.84
CA VAL A 149 -21.43 -64.33 24.25
C VAL A 149 -22.50 -63.54 25.02
N PHE A 150 -22.09 -62.49 25.73
CA PHE A 150 -22.96 -61.60 26.50
C PHE A 150 -22.65 -60.13 26.19
N CYS A 151 -23.68 -59.29 26.19
CA CYS A 151 -23.54 -57.85 26.09
C CYS A 151 -22.89 -57.30 27.36
N ASN A 152 -21.74 -56.64 27.21
CA ASN A 152 -20.98 -56.02 28.31
C ASN A 152 -21.69 -54.83 28.98
N GLN A 153 -22.73 -54.27 28.36
CA GLN A 153 -23.49 -53.14 28.94
C GLN A 153 -24.74 -53.57 29.71
N CYS A 154 -25.50 -54.53 29.18
CA CYS A 154 -26.79 -54.90 29.78
C CYS A 154 -26.89 -56.37 30.22
N GLY A 155 -25.82 -57.16 30.06
CA GLY A 155 -25.72 -58.56 30.47
C GLY A 155 -26.53 -59.55 29.62
N THR A 156 -27.15 -59.10 28.53
CA THR A 156 -28.00 -59.95 27.69
C THR A 156 -27.16 -60.93 26.89
N LYS A 157 -27.56 -62.20 26.85
CA LYS A 157 -26.92 -63.21 26.02
C LYS A 157 -27.19 -62.92 24.54
N VAL A 158 -26.13 -62.86 23.75
CA VAL A 158 -26.15 -62.41 22.34
C VAL A 158 -25.71 -63.49 21.36
N ARG A 159 -25.20 -64.63 21.84
CA ARG A 159 -24.82 -65.82 21.07
C ARG A 159 -25.30 -67.10 21.75
#